data_AF-A0A3B8NKK8-F1
#
_entry.id   AF-A0A3B8NKK8-F1
#
_cell.length_a   1.000
_cell.length_b   1.000
_cell.length_c   1.000
_cell.angle_alpha   90.00
_cell.angle_beta   90.00
_cell.angle_gamma   90.00
#
_symmetry.space_group_name_H-M   'P 1'
#
loop_
_entity.id
_entity.type
_entity.pdbx_description
1 polymer ?
#
loop_
_entity_poly.entity_id
_entity_poly.type
_entity_poly.pdbx_seq_one_letter_code
_entity_poly.pdbx_strand_id
1 'polypeptide(L)'
;MCLFFLVTGSLFSAVEGRPLAPDFLSEEQLESLKEYEIALKANEDKHLGYMSKLNDKYTEALGVAKERMVKIGAVRAIKALEGEIIRIEANDTRRSKDIEAAPDYVRKMRSQYDQFVFRVNNLKRSRDGEALYAADRSLAELQLQLTKSDQLEKALKLRQYREEFKRPPKPKESSQENKGDDNNEEINPPEDPEPVDVPFEPEPEPE
;
A
#
# COMPACT_ATOMS: atom_id res chain seq x y z
N MET A 1 1.57 35.03 -0.18
CA MET A 1 0.30 34.27 -0.09
C MET A 1 0.55 32.89 -0.67
N CYS A 2 0.76 31.89 0.19
CA CYS A 2 1.09 30.53 -0.21
C CYS A 2 -0.18 29.67 -0.15
N LEU A 3 -0.61 29.15 -1.29
CA LEU A 3 -1.61 28.09 -1.37
C LEU A 3 -1.01 26.79 -0.82
N PHE A 4 -1.51 26.35 0.33
CA PHE A 4 -1.31 25.00 0.84
C PHE A 4 -2.27 24.05 0.14
N PHE A 5 -1.77 23.23 -0.79
CA PHE A 5 -2.47 22.01 -1.22
C PHE A 5 -2.08 20.88 -0.27
N LEU A 6 -2.90 20.67 0.77
CA LEU A 6 -2.90 19.45 1.56
C LEU A 6 -3.56 18.34 0.75
N VAL A 7 -2.76 17.50 0.09
CA VAL A 7 -3.22 16.21 -0.44
C VAL A 7 -3.01 15.17 0.68
N THR A 8 -3.85 15.23 1.71
CA THR A 8 -4.09 14.06 2.57
C THR A 8 -5.01 13.14 1.78
N GLY A 9 -4.40 12.17 1.10
CA GLY A 9 -5.08 11.15 0.33
C GLY A 9 -5.88 10.23 1.23
N SER A 10 -7.10 10.65 1.56
CA SER A 10 -8.20 9.79 1.96
C SER A 10 -8.45 8.79 0.82
N LEU A 11 -7.88 7.59 0.91
CA LEU A 11 -8.09 6.52 -0.07
C LEU A 11 -9.47 5.85 0.02
N PHE A 12 -10.42 6.46 0.71
CA PHE A 12 -11.82 6.07 0.74
C PHE A 12 -12.71 7.29 0.52
N SER A 13 -12.71 7.82 -0.70
CA SER A 13 -13.83 8.64 -1.17
C SER A 13 -14.20 8.24 -2.60
N ALA A 14 -15.45 7.78 -2.70
CA ALA A 14 -16.25 7.60 -3.90
C ALA A 14 -15.69 6.63 -4.96
N VAL A 15 -16.06 5.36 -4.80
CA VAL A 15 -16.47 4.53 -5.94
C VAL A 15 -17.86 5.05 -6.34
N GLU A 16 -17.95 5.83 -7.40
CA GLU A 16 -19.23 6.12 -8.03
C GLU A 16 -19.77 4.82 -8.66
N GLY A 17 -20.89 4.32 -8.12
CA GLY A 17 -21.99 3.87 -8.97
C GLY A 17 -22.25 2.38 -9.17
N ARG A 18 -21.81 1.46 -8.29
CA ARG A 18 -22.47 0.14 -8.19
C ARG A 18 -22.71 -0.21 -6.73
N PRO A 19 -23.92 -0.62 -6.33
CA PRO A 19 -24.18 -0.99 -4.95
C PRO A 19 -23.28 -2.18 -4.60
N LEU A 20 -22.56 -2.10 -3.47
CA LEU A 20 -21.79 -3.24 -2.93
C LEU A 20 -22.70 -4.47 -2.76
N ALA A 21 -23.99 -4.25 -2.51
CA ALA A 21 -25.00 -5.27 -2.36
C ALA A 21 -25.80 -5.47 -3.67
N PRO A 22 -25.90 -6.70 -4.19
CA PRO A 22 -26.80 -7.00 -5.30
C PRO A 22 -28.27 -6.78 -4.91
N ASP A 23 -29.02 -6.11 -5.78
CA ASP A 23 -30.45 -5.77 -5.60
C ASP A 23 -31.40 -6.97 -5.74
N PHE A 24 -30.92 -8.07 -6.31
CA PHE A 24 -31.69 -9.30 -6.53
C PHE A 24 -31.68 -10.28 -5.34
N LEU A 25 -30.91 -9.99 -4.28
CA LEU A 25 -30.84 -10.77 -3.05
C LEU A 25 -31.69 -10.13 -1.95
N SER A 26 -32.27 -10.95 -1.06
CA SER A 26 -32.94 -10.46 0.14
C SER A 26 -31.93 -9.98 1.19
N GLU A 27 -32.39 -9.23 2.18
CA GLU A 27 -31.51 -8.74 3.25
C GLU A 27 -30.80 -9.87 4.02
N GLU A 28 -31.50 -10.97 4.28
CA GLU A 28 -30.92 -12.17 4.92
C GLU A 28 -29.83 -12.81 4.05
N GLN A 29 -30.00 -12.80 2.73
CA GLN A 29 -29.02 -13.32 1.77
C GLN A 29 -27.77 -12.43 1.65
N LEU A 30 -27.86 -11.18 2.11
CA LEU A 30 -26.76 -10.21 2.12
C LEU A 30 -25.91 -10.27 3.40
N GLU A 31 -26.28 -11.11 4.38
CA GLU A 31 -25.61 -11.13 5.70
C GLU A 31 -24.11 -11.35 5.59
N SER A 32 -23.67 -12.30 4.73
CA SER A 32 -22.24 -12.55 4.50
C SER A 32 -21.46 -11.34 3.97
N LEU A 33 -22.11 -10.45 3.21
CA LEU A 33 -21.49 -9.21 2.72
C LEU A 33 -21.42 -8.15 3.81
N LYS A 34 -22.42 -8.08 4.69
CA LYS A 34 -22.41 -7.21 5.87
C LYS A 34 -21.29 -7.63 6.85
N GLU A 35 -21.17 -8.93 7.11
CA GLU A 35 -20.09 -9.49 7.94
C GLU A 35 -18.71 -9.18 7.36
N TYR A 36 -18.56 -9.27 6.04
CA TYR A 36 -17.33 -8.89 5.34
C TYR A 36 -16.98 -7.41 5.54
N GLU A 37 -17.94 -6.50 5.38
CA GLU A 37 -17.72 -5.07 5.61
C GLU A 37 -17.29 -4.76 7.06
N ILE A 38 -17.96 -5.40 8.03
CA ILE A 38 -17.61 -5.30 9.45
C ILE A 38 -16.18 -5.81 9.68
N ALA A 39 -15.81 -6.94 9.07
CA ALA A 39 -14.47 -7.51 9.18
C ALA A 39 -13.39 -6.58 8.58
N LEU A 40 -13.64 -5.98 7.42
CA LEU A 40 -12.72 -5.02 6.80
C LEU A 40 -12.48 -3.80 7.71
N LYS A 41 -13.55 -3.25 8.28
CA LYS A 41 -13.45 -2.11 9.21
C LYS A 41 -12.67 -2.49 10.46
N ALA A 42 -12.96 -3.65 11.06
CA ALA A 42 -12.23 -4.15 12.22
C ALA A 42 -10.74 -4.42 11.90
N ASN A 43 -10.42 -4.87 10.68
CA ASN A 43 -9.04 -5.07 10.24
C ASN A 43 -8.30 -3.74 10.05
N GLU A 44 -8.97 -2.73 9.49
CA GLU A 44 -8.47 -1.37 9.36
C GLU A 44 -8.17 -0.76 10.74
N ASP A 45 -9.11 -0.83 11.68
CA ASP A 45 -8.92 -0.32 13.05
C ASP A 45 -7.71 -0.99 13.74
N LYS A 46 -7.55 -2.31 13.58
CA LYS A 46 -6.39 -3.04 14.10
C LYS A 46 -5.09 -2.60 13.43
N HIS A 47 -5.10 -2.38 12.11
CA HIS A 47 -3.94 -1.90 11.36
C HIS A 47 -3.51 -0.51 11.82
N LEU A 48 -4.45 0.44 11.91
CA LEU A 48 -4.21 1.78 12.43
C LEU A 48 -3.65 1.74 13.86
N GLY A 49 -4.21 0.89 14.72
CA GLY A 49 -3.72 0.70 16.09
C GLY A 49 -2.30 0.13 16.16
N TYR A 50 -1.93 -0.80 15.27
CA TYR A 50 -0.55 -1.31 15.21
C TYR A 50 0.42 -0.26 14.64
N MET A 51 0.01 0.47 13.61
CA MET A 51 0.81 1.53 13.01
C MET A 51 1.08 2.67 13.99
N SER A 52 0.07 3.15 14.71
CA SER A 52 0.23 4.16 15.76
C SER A 52 1.24 3.71 16.82
N LYS A 53 1.06 2.52 17.40
CA LYS A 53 2.01 2.00 18.41
C LYS A 53 3.44 1.84 17.88
N LEU A 54 3.59 1.48 16.61
CA LEU A 54 4.89 1.35 15.97
C LEU A 54 5.54 2.72 15.75
N ASN A 55 4.75 3.70 15.30
CA ASN A 55 5.18 5.08 15.10
C ASN A 55 5.60 5.72 16.42
N ASP A 56 4.79 5.58 17.47
CA ASP A 56 5.09 6.13 18.80
C ASP A 56 6.44 5.61 19.32
N LYS A 57 6.64 4.29 19.31
CA LYS A 57 7.89 3.67 19.77
C LYS A 57 9.11 4.09 18.96
N TYR A 58 8.96 4.21 17.64
CA TYR A 58 10.04 4.63 16.78
C TYR A 58 10.37 6.11 16.98
N THR A 59 9.36 6.97 17.09
CA THR A 59 9.51 8.39 17.41
C THR A 59 10.19 8.61 18.77
N GLU A 60 9.79 7.88 19.81
CA GLU A 60 10.46 7.90 21.12
C GLU A 60 11.94 7.53 21.01
N ALA A 61 12.26 6.45 20.28
CA ALA A 61 13.63 6.02 20.06
C ALA A 61 14.46 7.06 19.28
N LEU A 62 13.86 7.72 18.29
CA LEU A 62 14.47 8.85 17.58
C LEU A 62 14.69 10.06 18.50
N GLY A 63 13.77 10.33 19.43
CA GLY A 63 13.92 11.36 20.46
C GLY A 63 15.15 11.12 21.33
N VAL A 64 15.33 9.90 21.84
CA VAL A 64 16.52 9.51 22.62
C VAL A 64 17.80 9.64 21.78
N ALA A 65 17.76 9.23 20.52
CA ALA A 65 18.89 9.39 19.60
C ALA A 65 19.24 10.87 19.38
N LYS A 66 18.22 11.72 19.20
CA LYS A 66 18.36 13.16 19.01
C LYS A 66 19.01 13.82 20.22
N GLU A 67 18.56 13.51 21.44
CA GLU A 67 19.16 14.04 22.67
C GLU A 67 20.64 13.71 22.79
N ARG A 68 21.06 12.49 22.39
CA ARG A 68 22.47 12.11 22.34
C ARG A 68 23.25 12.94 21.31
N MET A 69 22.65 13.18 20.13
CA MET A 69 23.27 14.00 19.08
C MET A 69 23.41 15.48 19.49
N VAL A 70 22.44 16.00 20.26
CA VAL A 70 22.50 17.35 20.85
C VAL A 70 23.70 17.47 21.80
N LYS A 71 23.91 16.49 22.68
CA LYS A 71 25.03 16.49 23.65
C LYS A 71 26.40 16.55 22.99
N ILE A 72 26.55 15.98 21.79
CA ILE A 72 27.82 15.96 21.05
C ILE A 72 27.90 17.04 19.96
N GLY A 73 26.89 17.92 19.84
CA GLY A 73 26.88 19.01 18.87
C GLY A 73 26.75 18.59 17.39
N ALA A 74 26.20 17.40 17.11
CA ALA A 74 26.09 16.87 15.75
C ALA A 74 24.90 17.47 14.97
N VAL A 75 24.98 18.76 14.62
CA VAL A 75 23.88 19.56 14.03
C VAL A 75 23.19 18.89 12.83
N ARG A 76 23.96 18.28 11.91
CA ARG A 76 23.39 17.60 10.73
C ARG A 76 22.54 16.39 11.12
N ALA A 77 23.01 15.59 12.07
CA ALA A 77 22.29 14.42 12.55
C ALA A 77 21.02 14.82 13.32
N ILE A 78 21.07 15.91 14.09
CA ILE A 78 19.90 16.45 14.80
C ILE A 78 18.79 16.81 13.80
N LYS A 79 19.12 17.57 12.75
CA LYS A 79 18.14 17.94 11.71
C LYS A 79 17.55 16.73 10.98
N ALA A 80 18.38 15.73 10.67
CA ALA A 80 17.92 14.50 10.03
C ALA A 80 16.92 13.73 10.91
N LEU A 81 17.22 13.62 12.21
CA LEU A 81 16.35 12.99 13.20
C LEU A 81 15.04 13.78 13.43
N GLU A 82 15.12 15.10 13.51
CA GLU A 82 13.94 15.97 13.62
C GLU A 82 13.01 15.83 12.42
N GLY A 83 13.56 15.86 11.20
CA GLY A 83 12.77 15.66 9.99
C GLY A 83 12.12 14.28 9.93
N GLU A 84 12.77 13.26 10.48
CA GLU A 84 12.22 11.91 10.56
C GLU A 84 11.07 11.81 11.58
N ILE A 85 11.25 12.39 12.77
CA ILE A 85 10.19 12.46 13.79
C ILE A 85 8.93 13.09 13.22
N ILE A 86 9.05 14.27 12.58
CA ILE A 86 7.91 14.99 11.99
C ILE A 86 7.18 14.15 10.94
N ARG A 87 7.92 13.42 10.09
CA ARG A 87 7.31 12.54 9.08
C ARG A 87 6.53 11.39 9.71
N ILE A 88 7.12 10.73 10.70
CA ILE A 88 6.50 9.56 11.34
C ILE A 88 5.28 9.96 12.17
N GLU A 89 5.32 11.11 12.85
CA GLU A 89 4.16 11.71 13.51
C GLU A 89 3.04 12.07 12.51
N ALA A 90 3.40 12.45 11.29
CA ALA A 90 2.47 12.66 10.18
C ALA A 90 2.02 11.34 9.50
N ASN A 91 2.36 10.17 10.05
CA ASN A 91 2.13 8.84 9.49
C ASN A 91 2.77 8.61 8.10
N ASP A 92 3.77 9.40 7.73
CA ASP A 92 4.57 9.17 6.53
C ASP A 92 5.67 8.15 6.81
N THR A 93 5.38 6.90 6.44
CA THR A 93 6.30 5.77 6.63
C THR A 93 7.39 5.69 5.55
N ARG A 94 7.45 6.61 4.59
CA ARG A 94 8.47 6.57 3.53
C ARG A 94 9.85 6.88 4.10
N ARG A 95 10.86 6.20 3.56
CA ARG A 95 12.24 6.44 3.93
C ARG A 95 12.71 7.78 3.37
N SER A 96 13.24 8.64 4.24
CA SER A 96 13.87 9.88 3.80
C SER A 96 15.30 9.68 3.36
N LYS A 97 15.77 10.53 2.44
CA LYS A 97 17.18 10.61 2.04
C LYS A 97 18.05 11.13 3.19
N ASP A 98 17.52 12.00 4.05
CA ASP A 98 18.30 12.63 5.12
C ASP A 98 18.70 11.63 6.22
N ILE A 99 17.90 10.57 6.42
CA ILE A 99 18.19 9.54 7.43
C ILE A 99 19.43 8.71 7.07
N GLU A 100 19.89 8.75 5.82
CA GLU A 100 21.12 8.07 5.39
C GLU A 100 22.38 8.73 5.95
N ALA A 101 22.31 10.03 6.28
CA ALA A 101 23.38 10.75 6.95
C ALA A 101 23.35 10.55 8.49
N ALA A 102 22.39 9.79 9.01
CA ALA A 102 22.29 9.51 10.44
C ALA A 102 23.32 8.45 10.88
N PRO A 103 23.67 8.41 12.18
CA PRO A 103 24.54 7.38 12.72
C PRO A 103 24.04 5.96 12.44
N ASP A 104 24.97 5.00 12.38
CA ASP A 104 24.70 3.59 12.03
C ASP A 104 23.58 2.96 12.85
N TYR A 105 23.54 3.23 14.16
CA TYR A 105 22.50 2.69 15.03
C TYR A 105 21.10 3.23 14.65
N VAL A 106 20.99 4.48 14.21
CA VAL A 106 19.73 5.08 13.73
C VAL A 106 19.30 4.42 12.42
N ARG A 107 20.24 4.22 11.49
CA ARG A 107 19.96 3.53 10.22
C ARG A 107 19.49 2.09 10.47
N LYS A 108 20.06 1.40 11.46
CA LYS A 108 19.61 0.07 11.90
C LYS A 108 18.20 0.10 12.49
N MET A 109 17.90 1.06 13.37
CA MET A 109 16.54 1.24 13.91
C MET A 109 15.53 1.50 12.80
N ARG A 110 15.89 2.32 11.80
CA ARG A 110 15.04 2.59 10.64
C ARG A 110 14.74 1.34 9.82
N SER A 111 15.77 0.53 9.55
CA SER A 111 15.59 -0.73 8.83
C SER A 111 14.67 -1.69 9.58
N GLN A 112 14.78 -1.77 10.91
CA GLN A 112 13.86 -2.56 11.73
C GLN A 112 12.44 -2.03 11.64
N TYR A 113 12.26 -0.71 11.74
CA TYR A 113 10.97 -0.06 11.55
C TYR A 113 10.34 -0.42 10.19
N ASP A 114 11.10 -0.32 9.09
CA ASP A 114 10.65 -0.69 7.74
C ASP A 114 10.15 -2.14 7.67
N GLN A 115 10.89 -3.07 8.30
CA GLN A 115 10.46 -4.48 8.38
C GLN A 115 9.18 -4.67 9.19
N PHE A 116 8.95 -3.89 10.24
CA PHE A 116 7.70 -3.92 11.00
C PHE A 116 6.54 -3.33 10.19
N VAL A 117 6.73 -2.20 9.51
CA VAL A 117 5.73 -1.60 8.61
C VAL A 117 5.32 -2.61 7.53
N PHE A 118 6.30 -3.24 6.87
CA PHE A 118 6.03 -4.28 5.87
C PHE A 118 5.19 -5.44 6.43
N ARG A 119 5.54 -5.93 7.63
CA ARG A 119 4.79 -7.00 8.30
C ARG A 119 3.37 -6.59 8.65
N VAL A 120 3.17 -5.39 9.18
CA VAL A 120 1.83 -4.88 9.55
C VAL A 120 0.95 -4.73 8.30
N ASN A 121 1.51 -4.24 7.20
CA ASN A 121 0.80 -4.12 5.93
C ASN A 121 0.41 -5.48 5.34
N ASN A 122 1.32 -6.47 5.37
CA ASN A 122 1.01 -7.82 4.91
C ASN A 122 -0.03 -8.51 5.80
N LEU A 123 0.00 -8.27 7.11
CA LEU A 123 -0.99 -8.80 8.02
C LEU A 123 -2.40 -8.26 7.72
N LYS A 124 -2.52 -6.97 7.42
CA LYS A 124 -3.80 -6.38 6.97
C LYS A 124 -4.28 -7.06 5.69
N ARG A 125 -3.42 -7.14 4.66
CA ARG A 125 -3.75 -7.80 3.38
C ARG A 125 -4.19 -9.25 3.56
N SER A 126 -3.51 -10.00 4.43
CA SER A 126 -3.86 -11.38 4.73
C SER A 126 -5.24 -11.50 5.37
N ARG A 127 -5.56 -10.65 6.35
CA ARG A 127 -6.85 -10.66 7.04
C ARG A 127 -8.00 -10.19 6.14
N ASP A 128 -7.75 -9.19 5.30
CA ASP A 128 -8.72 -8.73 4.30
C ASP A 128 -9.00 -9.84 3.26
N GLY A 129 -7.96 -10.57 2.85
CA GLY A 129 -8.08 -11.73 1.97
C GLY A 129 -8.84 -12.91 2.62
N GLU A 130 -8.62 -13.17 3.90
CA GLU A 130 -9.35 -14.17 4.67
C GLU A 130 -10.84 -13.83 4.76
N ALA A 131 -11.18 -12.56 5.07
CA ALA A 131 -12.55 -12.08 5.10
C ALA A 131 -13.22 -12.20 3.73
N LEU A 132 -12.51 -11.87 2.65
CA LEU A 132 -13.00 -11.99 1.27
C LEU A 132 -13.32 -13.45 0.93
N TYR A 133 -12.42 -14.39 1.29
CA TYR A 133 -12.61 -15.81 1.04
C TYR A 133 -13.81 -16.38 1.82
N ALA A 134 -13.99 -15.98 3.08
CA ALA A 134 -15.13 -16.38 3.89
C ALA A 134 -16.46 -15.92 3.25
N ALA A 135 -16.51 -14.67 2.79
CA ALA A 135 -17.68 -14.14 2.10
C ALA A 135 -17.98 -14.88 0.77
N ASP A 136 -16.98 -15.10 -0.09
CA ASP A 136 -17.19 -15.83 -1.35
C ASP A 136 -17.68 -17.26 -1.12
N ARG A 137 -17.21 -17.92 -0.06
CA ARG A 137 -17.68 -19.25 0.33
C ARG A 137 -19.16 -19.24 0.68
N SER A 138 -19.60 -18.32 1.55
CA SER A 138 -21.01 -18.18 1.91
C SER A 138 -21.88 -17.86 0.70
N LEU A 139 -21.41 -17.00 -0.20
CA LEU A 139 -22.11 -16.72 -1.47
C LEU A 139 -22.16 -17.94 -2.40
N ALA A 140 -21.13 -18.81 -2.40
CA ALA A 140 -21.15 -20.06 -3.14
C ALA A 140 -22.20 -21.04 -2.62
N GLU A 141 -22.32 -21.15 -1.30
CA GLU A 141 -23.32 -21.97 -0.63
C GLU A 141 -24.73 -21.46 -0.93
N LEU A 142 -24.94 -20.14 -0.90
CA LEU A 142 -26.19 -19.51 -1.32
C LEU A 142 -26.51 -19.79 -2.79
N GLN A 143 -25.53 -19.68 -3.70
CA GLN A 143 -25.71 -19.99 -5.11
C GLN A 143 -26.19 -21.45 -5.31
N LEU A 144 -25.63 -22.39 -4.55
CA LEU A 144 -26.05 -23.79 -4.58
C LEU A 144 -27.48 -23.95 -4.06
N GLN A 145 -27.86 -23.27 -2.98
CA GLN A 145 -29.23 -23.30 -2.45
C GLN A 145 -30.24 -22.74 -3.46
N LEU A 146 -29.94 -21.60 -4.08
CA LEU A 146 -30.78 -21.01 -5.13
C LEU A 146 -30.97 -21.97 -6.31
N THR A 147 -29.91 -22.69 -6.69
CA THR A 147 -29.96 -23.71 -7.75
C THR A 147 -30.85 -24.89 -7.36
N LYS A 148 -30.76 -25.37 -6.11
CA LYS A 148 -31.58 -26.48 -5.60
C LYS A 148 -33.06 -26.11 -5.45
N SER A 149 -33.35 -24.83 -5.25
CA SER A 149 -34.72 -24.30 -5.11
C SER A 149 -35.31 -23.78 -6.44
N ASP A 150 -34.76 -24.22 -7.57
CA ASP A 150 -35.17 -23.83 -8.94
C ASP A 150 -35.14 -22.32 -9.25
N GLN A 151 -34.41 -21.52 -8.47
CA GLN A 151 -34.21 -20.09 -8.71
C GLN A 151 -32.98 -19.84 -9.62
N LEU A 152 -32.98 -20.46 -10.80
CA LEU A 152 -31.82 -20.51 -11.71
C LEU A 152 -31.33 -19.13 -12.15
N GLU A 153 -32.24 -18.19 -12.45
CA GLU A 153 -31.86 -16.83 -12.87
C GLU A 153 -31.07 -16.10 -11.77
N LYS A 154 -31.52 -16.20 -10.52
CA LYS A 154 -30.82 -15.61 -9.37
C LYS A 154 -29.46 -16.27 -9.14
N ALA A 155 -29.39 -17.59 -9.28
CA ALA A 155 -28.13 -18.32 -9.15
C ALA A 155 -27.09 -17.90 -10.22
N LEU A 156 -27.53 -17.66 -11.46
CA LEU A 156 -26.66 -17.17 -12.54
C LEU A 156 -26.18 -15.73 -12.28
N LYS A 157 -27.07 -14.84 -11.85
CA LYS A 157 -26.70 -13.47 -11.45
C LYS A 157 -25.72 -13.47 -10.27
N LEU A 158 -25.94 -14.33 -9.28
CA LEU A 158 -25.03 -14.48 -8.14
C LEU A 158 -23.65 -14.99 -8.58
N ARG A 159 -23.60 -15.95 -9.51
CA ARG A 159 -22.33 -16.43 -10.08
C ARG A 159 -21.55 -15.30 -10.75
N GLN A 160 -22.21 -14.47 -11.56
CA GLN A 160 -21.58 -13.31 -12.20
C GLN A 160 -21.08 -12.31 -11.15
N TYR A 161 -21.92 -11.98 -10.16
CA TYR A 161 -21.56 -11.10 -9.06
C TYR A 161 -20.32 -11.60 -8.30
N ARG A 162 -20.24 -12.90 -7.98
CA ARG A 162 -19.07 -13.49 -7.28
C ARG A 162 -17.77 -13.34 -8.07
N GLU A 163 -17.83 -13.49 -9.39
CA GLU A 163 -16.64 -13.28 -10.25
C GLU A 163 -16.20 -11.82 -10.29
N GLU A 164 -17.13 -10.87 -10.18
CA GLU A 164 -16.79 -9.44 -10.04
C GLU A 164 -16.30 -9.10 -8.63
N PHE A 165 -16.92 -9.66 -7.59
CA PHE A 165 -16.63 -9.42 -6.18
C PHE A 165 -15.18 -9.78 -5.81
N LYS A 166 -14.65 -10.86 -6.40
CA LYS A 166 -13.26 -11.30 -6.18
C LYS A 166 -12.21 -10.43 -6.89
N ARG A 167 -12.62 -9.57 -7.83
CA ARG A 167 -11.68 -8.78 -8.61
C ARG A 167 -11.31 -7.52 -7.83
N PRO A 168 -10.01 -7.18 -7.74
CA PRO A 168 -9.62 -5.90 -7.19
C PRO A 168 -10.30 -4.77 -8.00
N PRO A 169 -10.70 -3.67 -7.33
CA PRO A 169 -11.25 -2.52 -8.03
C PRO A 169 -10.26 -2.07 -9.10
N LYS A 170 -10.75 -1.79 -10.31
CA LYS A 170 -9.89 -1.29 -11.39
C LYS A 170 -9.13 -0.06 -10.86
N PRO A 171 -7.81 0.04 -11.10
CA PRO A 171 -7.08 1.25 -10.80
C PRO A 171 -7.84 2.41 -11.46
N LYS A 172 -8.03 3.51 -10.73
CA LYS A 172 -8.57 4.73 -11.36
C LYS A 172 -7.64 5.05 -12.52
N GLU A 173 -8.14 5.00 -13.75
CA GLU A 173 -7.42 5.54 -14.90
C GLU A 173 -7.14 6.99 -14.54
N SER A 174 -5.87 7.33 -14.36
CA SER A 174 -5.49 8.73 -14.24
C SER A 174 -5.91 9.38 -15.55
N SER A 175 -6.94 10.21 -15.54
CA SER A 175 -7.22 11.14 -16.62
C SER A 175 -6.00 12.06 -16.75
N GLN A 176 -4.99 11.62 -17.49
CA GLN A 176 -4.00 12.52 -18.05
C GLN A 176 -4.76 13.32 -19.10
N GLU A 177 -5.31 14.46 -18.67
CA GLU A 177 -5.42 15.62 -19.54
C GLU A 177 -4.00 15.95 -20.02
N ASN A 178 -3.61 15.33 -21.13
CA ASN A 178 -2.50 15.82 -21.94
C ASN A 178 -2.94 17.18 -22.47
N LYS A 179 -2.62 18.23 -21.70
CA LYS A 179 -2.39 19.55 -22.29
C LYS A 179 -1.29 19.36 -23.31
N GLY A 180 -1.66 19.50 -24.58
CA GLY A 180 -0.71 19.55 -25.67
C GLY A 180 0.28 20.68 -25.44
N ASP A 181 1.56 20.34 -25.45
CA ASP A 181 2.58 21.21 -26.02
C ASP A 181 3.05 20.54 -27.30
N ASP A 182 2.56 21.11 -28.39
CA ASP A 182 2.99 20.88 -29.75
C ASP A 182 4.39 21.52 -29.87
N ASN A 183 5.44 20.71 -29.82
CA ASN A 183 6.78 21.11 -30.25
C ASN A 183 7.45 19.90 -30.93
N ASN A 184 7.33 19.88 -32.26
CA ASN A 184 8.19 19.12 -33.14
C ASN A 184 9.65 19.53 -32.92
N GLU A 185 10.42 18.70 -32.22
CA GLU A 185 11.85 18.55 -32.51
C GLU A 185 12.15 17.06 -32.73
N GLU A 186 12.41 16.77 -34.00
CA GLU A 186 12.89 15.52 -34.55
C GLU A 186 14.24 15.17 -33.91
N ILE A 187 14.27 14.17 -33.03
CA ILE A 187 15.51 13.57 -32.53
C ILE A 187 15.51 12.11 -32.97
N ASN A 188 16.33 11.83 -33.99
CA ASN A 188 16.61 10.46 -34.45
C ASN A 188 17.09 9.58 -33.28
N PRO A 189 16.73 8.28 -33.27
CA PRO A 189 17.27 7.35 -32.29
C PRO A 189 18.80 7.20 -32.49
N PRO A 190 19.60 7.14 -31.42
CA PRO A 190 21.02 6.82 -31.55
C PRO A 190 21.20 5.38 -32.06
N GLU A 191 22.07 5.23 -33.06
CA GLU A 191 22.50 3.94 -33.62
C GLU A 191 23.11 3.04 -32.52
N ASP A 192 22.88 1.73 -32.68
CA ASP A 192 23.41 0.65 -31.82
C ASP A 192 24.91 0.85 -31.52
N PRO A 193 25.36 0.72 -30.26
CA PRO A 193 26.79 0.68 -29.98
C PRO A 193 27.39 -0.63 -30.50
N GLU A 194 28.38 -0.51 -31.38
CA GLU A 194 29.20 -1.63 -31.88
C GLU A 194 29.78 -2.46 -30.72
N PRO A 195 29.94 -3.79 -30.90
CA PRO A 195 30.53 -4.65 -29.88
C PRO A 195 32.00 -4.30 -29.65
N VAL A 196 32.32 -3.88 -28.43
CA VAL A 196 33.70 -3.66 -27.98
C VAL A 196 34.36 -5.03 -27.79
N ASP A 197 35.32 -5.36 -28.67
CA ASP A 197 36.22 -6.49 -28.49
C ASP A 197 37.11 -6.26 -27.26
N VAL A 198 36.82 -6.97 -26.17
CA VAL A 198 37.68 -7.00 -24.98
C VAL A 198 38.72 -8.10 -25.18
N PRO A 199 40.05 -7.81 -25.20
CA PRO A 199 41.07 -8.84 -25.23
C PRO A 199 41.06 -9.61 -23.89
N PHE A 200 40.84 -10.92 -23.97
CA PHE A 200 40.93 -11.85 -22.85
C PHE A 200 42.40 -11.96 -22.39
N GLU A 201 42.73 -11.39 -21.23
CA GLU A 201 43.92 -11.77 -20.48
C GLU A 201 43.57 -12.97 -19.58
N PRO A 202 44.31 -14.10 -19.64
CA PRO A 202 44.09 -15.23 -18.74
C PRO A 202 44.67 -14.94 -17.34
N GLU A 203 43.87 -15.21 -16.30
CA GLU A 203 44.24 -15.10 -14.88
C GLU A 203 45.45 -15.99 -14.52
N PRO A 204 46.33 -15.60 -13.57
CA PRO A 204 47.38 -16.48 -13.06
C PRO A 204 46.81 -17.48 -12.04
N GLU A 205 47.19 -18.76 -12.20
CA GLU A 205 46.85 -19.84 -11.26
C GLU A 205 47.52 -19.65 -9.87
N PRO A 206 46.89 -20.11 -8.78
CA PRO A 206 47.42 -19.96 -7.42
C PRO A 206 48.49 -21.02 -7.09
N GLU A 207 49.59 -20.60 -6.45
CA GLU A 207 50.55 -21.46 -5.72
C GLU A 207 50.09 -21.77 -4.29
#